data_AF-A0A9D2Q7Q4-F1
#
_entry.id   AF-A0A9D2Q7Q4-F1
#
_cell.length_a   1.000
_cell.length_b   1.000
_cell.length_c   1.000
_cell.angle_alpha   90.00
_cell.angle_beta   90.00
_cell.angle_gamma   90.00
#
_symmetry.space_group_name_H-M   'P 1'
#
loop_
_entity.id
_entity.type
_entity.pdbx_description
1 polymer ?
#
loop_
_entity_poly.entity_id
_entity_poly.type
_entity_poly.pdbx_seq_one_letter_code
_entity_poly.pdbx_strand_id
1 'polypeptide(L)'
;MDNNKWKEWFQSIRSGDRLPKKNHLLILFLVGMILFVAVFPFPASDHTGTDTAENVSATTIEERSTAVGEYEAYLEKKTADVLKQVDGVGEVTVMITLRSGGQKIIEKDQSGSSQTTEEEDSAGGKRTVEESTSDKTSVYEQGADGSSIPYVSKELSPEIEGVVVIADGGGNAVTAQDITEAVQALFGVEAHKIKIMKRA
;
A
#
# COMPACT_ATOMS: atom_id res chain seq x y z
N MET A 1 -59.05 -7.70 -26.84
CA MET A 1 -58.12 -7.21 -27.88
C MET A 1 -56.94 -8.17 -27.94
N ASP A 2 -56.47 -8.47 -29.16
CA ASP A 2 -55.83 -9.73 -29.55
C ASP A 2 -54.42 -9.98 -28.99
N ASN A 3 -54.20 -11.17 -28.41
CA ASN A 3 -52.91 -11.62 -27.85
C ASN A 3 -52.09 -12.51 -28.80
N ASN A 4 -52.29 -12.41 -30.12
CA ASN A 4 -51.62 -13.31 -31.09
C ASN A 4 -50.73 -12.62 -32.13
N LYS A 5 -50.54 -11.30 -32.06
CA LYS A 5 -49.74 -10.53 -33.05
C LYS A 5 -48.24 -10.89 -33.04
N TRP A 6 -47.71 -11.34 -31.91
CA TRP A 6 -46.29 -11.64 -31.77
C TRP A 6 -45.86 -12.92 -32.51
N LYS A 7 -46.76 -13.90 -32.65
CA LYS A 7 -46.49 -15.14 -33.39
C LYS A 7 -46.45 -14.92 -34.90
N GLU A 8 -47.31 -14.06 -35.43
CA GLU A 8 -47.30 -13.65 -36.85
C GLU A 8 -46.05 -12.85 -37.20
N TRP A 9 -45.61 -11.98 -36.28
CA TRP A 9 -44.37 -11.22 -36.43
C TRP A 9 -43.13 -12.14 -36.48
N PHE A 10 -43.06 -13.15 -35.62
CA PHE A 10 -41.92 -14.08 -35.59
C PHE A 10 -41.85 -14.98 -36.82
N GLN A 11 -43.00 -15.36 -37.40
CA GLN A 11 -43.04 -16.11 -38.66
C GLN A 11 -42.56 -15.28 -39.85
N SER A 12 -42.88 -13.98 -39.88
CA SER A 12 -42.43 -13.07 -40.94
C SER A 12 -40.92 -12.80 -40.97
N ILE A 13 -40.20 -13.04 -39.87
CA ILE A 13 -38.73 -12.92 -39.78
C ILE A 13 -38.01 -14.15 -40.36
N ARG A 14 -38.66 -15.32 -40.33
CA ARG A 14 -38.09 -16.58 -40.83
C ARG A 14 -38.29 -16.79 -42.33
N SER A 15 -39.37 -16.23 -42.90
CA SER A 15 -39.57 -16.13 -44.34
C SER A 15 -38.88 -14.86 -44.85
N GLY A 16 -37.66 -14.99 -45.37
CA GLY A 16 -36.74 -13.90 -45.72
C GLY A 16 -37.17 -12.95 -46.85
N ASP A 17 -38.41 -12.47 -46.85
CA ASP A 17 -38.94 -11.51 -47.80
C ASP A 17 -39.40 -10.26 -47.05
N ARG A 18 -38.43 -9.41 -46.72
CA ARG A 18 -38.49 -7.94 -46.52
C ARG A 18 -37.45 -7.54 -45.47
N LEU A 19 -36.33 -7.01 -45.93
CA LEU A 19 -35.38 -6.32 -45.06
C LEU A 19 -36.13 -5.22 -44.27
N PRO A 20 -36.02 -5.18 -42.94
CA PRO A 20 -36.73 -4.21 -42.13
C PRO A 20 -36.27 -2.79 -42.50
N LYS A 21 -37.24 -1.88 -42.72
CA LYS A 21 -36.99 -0.46 -43.05
C LYS A 21 -36.00 0.15 -42.04
N LYS A 22 -35.19 1.13 -42.48
CA LYS A 22 -34.10 1.79 -41.71
C LYS A 22 -34.41 2.04 -40.22
N ASN A 23 -35.64 2.40 -39.87
CA ASN A 23 -36.03 2.67 -38.48
C ASN A 23 -36.15 1.41 -37.61
N HIS A 24 -36.53 0.26 -38.17
CA HIS A 24 -36.55 -1.03 -37.47
C HIS A 24 -35.13 -1.62 -37.33
N LEU A 25 -34.23 -1.33 -38.28
CA LEU A 25 -32.80 -1.67 -38.15
C LEU A 25 -32.14 -0.94 -36.98
N LEU A 26 -32.54 0.33 -36.77
CA LEU A 26 -32.09 1.14 -35.64
C LEU A 26 -32.53 0.54 -34.29
N ILE A 27 -33.76 0.04 -34.22
CA ILE A 27 -34.28 -0.65 -33.02
C ILE A 27 -33.53 -1.97 -32.78
N LEU A 28 -33.26 -2.76 -33.83
CA LEU A 28 -32.48 -3.99 -33.71
C LEU A 28 -31.03 -3.71 -33.23
N PHE A 29 -30.42 -2.63 -33.73
CA PHE A 29 -29.10 -2.18 -33.30
C PHE A 29 -29.09 -1.75 -31.83
N LEU A 30 -30.12 -1.01 -31.38
CA LEU A 30 -30.25 -0.57 -29.99
C LEU A 30 -30.40 -1.75 -29.03
N VAL A 31 -31.25 -2.73 -29.37
CA VAL A 31 -31.42 -3.95 -28.58
C VAL A 31 -30.16 -4.81 -28.59
N GLY A 32 -29.46 -4.90 -29.73
CA GLY A 32 -28.17 -5.58 -29.84
C GLY A 32 -27.08 -4.91 -28.99
N MET A 33 -27.03 -3.57 -28.96
CA MET A 33 -26.09 -2.81 -28.13
C MET A 33 -26.35 -3.04 -26.64
N ILE A 34 -27.62 -3.08 -26.21
CA ILE A 34 -27.99 -3.38 -24.82
C ILE A 34 -27.55 -4.80 -24.42
N LEU A 35 -27.76 -5.80 -25.29
CA LEU A 35 -27.30 -7.16 -25.03
C LEU A 35 -25.77 -7.30 -25.06
N PHE A 36 -25.08 -6.53 -25.89
CA PHE A 36 -23.62 -6.51 -25.94
C PHE A 36 -23.00 -5.95 -24.64
N VAL A 37 -23.61 -4.93 -24.04
CA VAL A 37 -23.19 -4.38 -22.74
C VAL A 37 -23.36 -5.41 -21.60
N ALA A 38 -24.36 -6.29 -21.67
CA ALA A 38 -24.56 -7.33 -20.64
C ALA A 38 -23.50 -8.45 -20.68
N VAL A 39 -22.79 -8.63 -21.80
CA VAL A 39 -21.75 -9.67 -21.96
C VAL A 39 -20.34 -9.09 -21.81
N PHE A 40 -20.19 -7.77 -21.90
CA PHE A 40 -18.89 -7.12 -21.71
C PHE A 40 -18.57 -7.04 -20.20
N PRO A 41 -17.44 -7.59 -19.72
CA PRO A 41 -17.07 -7.52 -18.32
C PRO A 41 -16.64 -6.09 -17.99
N PHE A 42 -17.59 -5.25 -17.61
CA PHE A 42 -17.29 -3.98 -16.97
C PHE A 42 -16.83 -4.25 -15.53
N PRO A 43 -15.69 -3.71 -15.08
CA PRO A 43 -15.28 -3.78 -13.69
C PRO A 43 -16.37 -3.10 -12.84
N ALA A 44 -16.93 -3.88 -11.90
CA ALA A 44 -18.04 -3.45 -11.06
C ALA A 44 -17.66 -2.20 -10.27
N SER A 45 -18.43 -1.13 -10.46
CA SER A 45 -18.55 -0.04 -9.50
C SER A 45 -19.76 -0.37 -8.62
N ASP A 46 -19.54 -1.07 -7.52
CA ASP A 46 -20.56 -1.26 -6.48
C ASP A 46 -20.47 -0.11 -5.48
N HIS A 47 -21.50 0.73 -5.46
CA HIS A 47 -21.84 1.57 -4.32
C HIS A 47 -23.24 1.18 -3.86
N THR A 48 -23.34 0.45 -2.75
CA THR A 48 -24.30 0.74 -1.68
C THR A 48 -23.91 -0.02 -0.41
N GLY A 49 -23.55 0.73 0.64
CA GLY A 49 -23.66 0.28 2.03
C GLY A 49 -22.34 -0.05 2.74
N THR A 50 -21.80 0.95 3.44
CA THR A 50 -21.09 0.83 4.75
C THR A 50 -20.15 -0.36 4.94
N ASP A 51 -18.88 -0.16 4.58
CA ASP A 51 -17.75 -0.18 5.51
C ASP A 51 -16.50 0.23 4.72
N THR A 52 -15.84 1.30 5.16
CA THR A 52 -14.66 1.87 4.52
C THR A 52 -13.48 0.90 4.67
N ALA A 53 -13.26 0.07 3.66
CA ALA A 53 -11.99 -0.60 3.40
C ALA A 53 -11.47 -0.12 2.04
N GLU A 54 -10.25 0.41 2.06
CA GLU A 54 -9.58 1.09 0.97
C GLU A 54 -9.50 0.25 -0.30
N ASN A 55 -10.06 0.78 -1.38
CA ASN A 55 -9.88 0.26 -2.73
C ASN A 55 -8.56 0.83 -3.27
N VAL A 56 -7.44 0.21 -2.91
CA VAL A 56 -6.12 0.56 -3.45
C VAL A 56 -6.06 0.12 -4.91
N SER A 57 -6.05 1.10 -5.82
CA SER A 57 -5.91 0.90 -7.26
C SER A 57 -4.71 0.00 -7.58
N ALA A 58 -4.93 -1.05 -8.37
CA ALA A 58 -3.91 -2.05 -8.74
C ALA A 58 -2.65 -1.42 -9.39
N THR A 59 -2.80 -0.26 -10.04
CA THR A 59 -1.69 0.51 -10.63
C THR A 59 -0.74 1.08 -9.56
N THR A 60 -1.25 1.49 -8.40
CA THR A 60 -0.43 2.04 -7.30
C THR A 60 0.29 0.94 -6.52
N ILE A 61 -0.24 -0.28 -6.53
CA ILE A 61 0.41 -1.44 -5.90
C ILE A 61 1.64 -1.85 -6.70
N GLU A 62 1.55 -1.92 -8.03
CA GLU A 62 2.69 -2.33 -8.87
C GLU A 62 3.87 -1.35 -8.77
N GLU A 63 3.65 -0.03 -8.89
CA GLU A 63 4.72 0.97 -8.73
C GLU A 63 5.35 0.97 -7.34
N ARG A 64 4.57 0.69 -6.30
CA ARG A 64 5.09 0.61 -4.93
C ARG A 64 5.92 -0.65 -4.72
N SER A 65 5.49 -1.77 -5.28
CA SER A 65 6.25 -3.03 -5.20
C SER A 65 7.55 -3.00 -5.98
N THR A 66 7.60 -2.31 -7.13
CA THR A 66 8.86 -2.14 -7.89
C THR A 66 9.84 -1.24 -7.15
N ALA A 67 9.39 -0.12 -6.60
CA ALA A 67 10.25 0.78 -5.82
C ALA A 67 10.82 0.11 -4.55
N VAL A 68 10.03 -0.72 -3.88
CA VAL A 68 10.49 -1.50 -2.71
C VAL A 68 11.53 -2.54 -3.12
N GLY A 69 11.28 -3.28 -4.21
CA GLY A 69 12.23 -4.29 -4.70
C GLY A 69 13.56 -3.69 -5.20
N GLU A 70 13.54 -2.51 -5.82
CA GLU A 70 14.76 -1.80 -6.21
C GLU A 70 15.59 -1.36 -5.00
N TYR A 71 14.93 -0.94 -3.92
CA TYR A 71 15.59 -0.57 -2.68
C TYR A 71 16.23 -1.78 -1.98
N GLU A 72 15.54 -2.92 -1.93
CA GLU A 72 16.07 -4.18 -1.42
C GLU A 72 17.31 -4.61 -2.21
N ALA A 73 17.21 -4.66 -3.54
CA ALA A 73 18.32 -5.04 -4.41
C ALA A 73 19.53 -4.11 -4.26
N TYR A 74 19.30 -2.81 -4.08
CA TYR A 74 20.36 -1.84 -3.80
C TYR A 74 21.09 -2.15 -2.48
N LEU A 75 20.34 -2.41 -1.40
CA LEU A 75 20.91 -2.73 -0.10
C LEU A 75 21.67 -4.06 -0.14
N GLU A 76 21.06 -5.10 -0.71
CA GLU A 76 21.66 -6.43 -0.87
C GLU A 76 23.01 -6.36 -1.59
N LYS A 77 23.04 -5.66 -2.73
CA LYS A 77 24.25 -5.48 -3.51
C LYS A 77 25.32 -4.72 -2.73
N LYS A 78 24.96 -3.59 -2.11
CA LYS A 78 25.89 -2.75 -1.37
C LYS A 78 26.49 -3.50 -0.17
N THR A 79 25.67 -4.25 0.55
CA THR A 79 26.13 -5.08 1.67
C THR A 79 27.04 -6.19 1.18
N ALA A 80 26.68 -6.88 0.10
CA ALA A 80 27.54 -7.92 -0.49
C ALA A 80 28.91 -7.36 -0.91
N ASP A 81 28.93 -6.22 -1.60
CA ASP A 81 30.17 -5.59 -2.09
C ASP A 81 31.11 -5.16 -0.96
N VAL A 82 30.57 -4.75 0.19
CA VAL A 82 31.37 -4.41 1.38
C VAL A 82 31.87 -5.67 2.08
N LEU A 83 31.01 -6.66 2.32
CA LEU A 83 31.38 -7.89 3.01
C LEU A 83 32.43 -8.70 2.24
N LYS A 84 32.43 -8.67 0.90
CA LYS A 84 33.45 -9.31 0.05
C LYS A 84 34.86 -8.78 0.28
N GLN A 85 35.03 -7.57 0.83
CA GLN A 85 36.35 -6.98 1.10
C GLN A 85 36.95 -7.42 2.44
N VAL A 86 36.18 -8.15 3.25
CA VAL A 86 36.62 -8.65 4.56
C VAL A 86 37.39 -9.96 4.37
N ASP A 87 38.51 -10.08 5.09
CA ASP A 87 39.36 -11.26 5.02
C ASP A 87 38.59 -12.53 5.44
N GLY A 88 38.81 -13.63 4.72
CA GLY A 88 38.15 -14.91 4.98
C GLY A 88 36.68 -15.02 4.58
N VAL A 89 35.99 -13.93 4.18
CA VAL A 89 34.57 -13.97 3.77
C VAL A 89 34.41 -14.56 2.36
N GLY A 90 35.27 -14.17 1.42
CA GLY A 90 35.21 -14.61 0.03
C GLY A 90 34.01 -14.03 -0.73
N GLU A 91 33.42 -14.81 -1.64
CA GLU A 91 32.24 -14.37 -2.36
C GLU A 91 31.00 -14.40 -1.48
N VAL A 92 30.14 -13.39 -1.66
CA VAL A 92 28.96 -13.14 -0.83
C VAL A 92 27.71 -12.93 -1.69
N THR A 93 26.60 -13.50 -1.24
CA THR A 93 25.24 -13.16 -1.68
C THR A 93 24.41 -12.82 -0.44
N VAL A 94 23.70 -11.70 -0.49
CA VAL A 94 22.87 -11.21 0.61
C VAL A 94 21.43 -11.15 0.14
N MET A 95 20.50 -11.59 0.98
CA MET A 95 19.07 -11.37 0.82
C MET A 95 18.55 -10.59 2.02
N ILE A 96 17.77 -9.53 1.78
CA ILE A 96 17.22 -8.65 2.81
C ILE A 96 15.70 -8.65 2.66
N THR A 97 14.99 -8.72 3.78
CA THR A 97 13.54 -8.58 3.82
C THR A 97 13.16 -7.38 4.66
N LEU A 98 12.24 -6.55 4.18
CA LEU A 98 11.75 -5.37 4.88
C LEU A 98 10.46 -5.69 5.66
N ARG A 99 10.30 -5.11 6.86
CA ARG A 99 9.09 -5.22 7.69
C ARG A 99 7.91 -4.48 7.08
N SER A 100 8.19 -3.30 6.50
CA SER A 100 7.20 -2.45 5.86
C SER A 100 7.85 -1.53 4.84
N GLY A 101 7.06 -1.00 3.91
CA GLY A 101 7.50 0.13 3.09
C GLY A 101 7.80 1.38 3.93
N GLY A 102 8.49 2.35 3.33
CA GLY A 102 8.79 3.64 3.98
C GLY A 102 7.52 4.38 4.40
N GLN A 103 7.61 5.14 5.48
CA GLN A 103 6.47 5.85 6.08
C GLN A 103 6.68 7.37 5.95
N LYS A 104 5.62 8.09 5.55
CA LYS A 104 5.59 9.56 5.55
C LYS A 104 4.72 10.04 6.71
N ILE A 105 5.31 10.82 7.60
CA ILE A 105 4.61 11.44 8.74
C ILE A 105 4.10 12.80 8.27
N ILE A 106 2.80 13.01 8.46
CA ILE A 106 2.11 14.26 8.12
C ILE A 106 2.21 15.21 9.31
N GLU A 107 2.52 16.48 9.05
CA GLU A 107 2.57 17.52 10.06
C GLU A 107 1.18 17.82 10.62
N LYS A 108 1.10 17.94 11.94
CA LYS A 108 -0.15 18.25 12.65
C LYS A 108 0.03 19.51 13.47
N ASP A 109 -0.79 20.50 13.21
CA ASP A 109 -0.97 21.64 14.09
C ASP A 109 -1.66 21.17 15.39
N GLN A 110 -1.14 21.60 16.54
CA GLN A 110 -1.66 21.22 17.85
C GLN A 110 -2.01 22.48 18.64
N SER A 111 -3.29 22.65 18.97
CA SER A 111 -3.75 23.65 19.92
C SER A 111 -4.18 22.94 21.21
N GLY A 112 -3.51 23.26 22.32
CA GLY A 112 -3.85 22.74 23.64
C GLY A 112 -4.14 23.87 24.62
N SER A 113 -5.13 23.66 25.49
CA SER A 113 -5.40 24.52 26.65
C SER A 113 -5.39 23.66 27.91
N SER A 114 -4.69 24.13 28.95
CA SER A 114 -4.62 23.48 30.25
C SER A 114 -5.02 24.47 31.34
N GLN A 115 -6.00 24.10 32.15
CA GLN A 115 -6.47 24.91 33.28
C GLN A 115 -6.35 24.10 34.57
N THR A 116 -5.61 24.66 35.53
CA THR A 116 -5.51 24.11 36.89
C THR A 116 -6.19 25.08 37.85
N THR A 117 -7.17 24.57 38.60
CA THR A 117 -7.88 25.32 39.63
C THR A 117 -7.56 24.70 40.98
N GLU A 118 -7.00 25.49 41.90
CA GLU A 118 -6.79 25.09 43.29
C GLU A 118 -7.75 25.86 44.19
N GLU A 119 -8.58 25.15 44.94
CA GLU A 119 -9.46 25.70 45.97
C GLU A 119 -8.95 25.24 47.34
N GLU A 120 -8.82 26.17 48.28
CA GLU A 120 -8.49 25.88 49.68
C GLU A 120 -9.59 26.47 50.58
N ASP A 121 -10.25 25.62 51.36
CA ASP A 121 -11.27 26.07 52.31
C ASP A 121 -10.66 26.53 53.64
N SER A 122 -11.42 27.30 54.42
CA SER A 122 -10.95 27.83 55.72
C SER A 122 -10.78 26.75 56.81
N ALA A 123 -11.13 25.49 56.51
CA ALA A 123 -10.94 24.33 57.39
C ALA A 123 -9.71 23.47 56.97
N GLY A 124 -8.98 23.87 55.93
CA GLY A 124 -7.76 23.20 55.45
C GLY A 124 -7.99 22.12 54.38
N GLY A 125 -9.19 22.04 53.79
CA GLY A 125 -9.47 21.19 52.65
C GLY A 125 -8.92 21.81 51.36
N LYS A 126 -7.99 21.11 50.68
CA LYS A 126 -7.45 21.50 49.37
C LYS A 126 -8.06 20.63 48.26
N ARG A 127 -8.61 21.26 47.22
CA ARG A 127 -9.11 20.62 46.00
C ARG A 127 -8.37 21.17 44.79
N THR A 128 -7.71 20.30 44.05
CA THR A 128 -7.08 20.63 42.76
C THR A 128 -7.89 19.99 41.64
N VAL A 129 -8.29 20.78 40.66
CA VAL A 129 -8.96 20.35 39.43
C VAL A 129 -8.06 20.69 38.25
N GLU A 130 -7.67 19.67 37.50
CA GLU A 130 -6.89 19.81 36.26
C GLU A 130 -7.79 19.45 35.09
N GLU A 131 -7.94 20.39 34.15
CA GLU A 131 -8.65 20.18 32.89
C GLU A 131 -7.68 20.44 31.73
N SER A 132 -7.56 19.46 30.83
CA SER A 132 -6.67 19.53 29.67
C SER A 132 -7.45 19.14 28.42
N THR A 133 -7.45 20.02 27.41
CA THR A 133 -8.01 19.76 26.09
C THR A 133 -6.92 19.91 25.04
N SER A 134 -6.83 18.96 24.10
CA SER A 134 -5.86 18.97 23.00
C SER A 134 -6.55 18.63 21.69
N ASP A 135 -6.48 19.56 20.74
CA ASP A 135 -6.96 19.41 19.37
C ASP A 135 -5.76 19.25 18.41
N LYS A 136 -5.87 18.35 17.42
CA LYS A 136 -4.82 18.07 16.43
C LYS A 136 -5.38 18.14 15.01
N THR A 137 -4.86 19.04 14.18
CA THR A 137 -5.31 19.27 12.78
C THR A 137 -4.15 19.02 11.81
N SER A 138 -4.36 18.25 10.73
CA SER A 138 -3.28 17.99 9.74
C SER A 138 -3.12 19.17 8.78
N VAL A 139 -1.89 19.53 8.42
CA VAL A 139 -1.58 20.69 7.56
C VAL A 139 -1.49 20.26 6.09
N TYR A 140 -2.11 21.02 5.18
CA TYR A 140 -2.14 20.75 3.74
C TYR A 140 -1.66 21.96 2.91
N GLU A 141 -0.92 21.69 1.84
CA GLU A 141 -0.59 22.65 0.78
C GLU A 141 -1.62 22.57 -0.35
N GLN A 142 -1.98 23.74 -0.89
CA GLN A 142 -2.91 23.83 -2.02
C GLN A 142 -2.13 23.95 -3.33
N GLY A 143 -2.24 22.91 -4.17
CA GLY A 143 -1.68 22.89 -5.51
C GLY A 143 -2.39 23.87 -6.44
N ALA A 144 -1.69 24.32 -7.49
CA ALA A 144 -2.23 25.26 -8.48
C ALA A 144 -3.44 24.70 -9.28
N ASP A 145 -3.64 23.39 -9.23
CA ASP A 145 -4.75 22.63 -9.80
C ASP A 145 -5.93 22.45 -8.82
N GLY A 146 -5.84 22.99 -7.60
CA GLY A 146 -6.82 22.84 -6.54
C GLY A 146 -6.66 21.56 -5.72
N SER A 147 -5.61 20.77 -5.95
CA SER A 147 -5.30 19.58 -5.14
C SER A 147 -4.82 19.97 -3.73
N SER A 148 -5.20 19.18 -2.72
CA SER A 148 -4.79 19.39 -1.32
C SER A 148 -3.82 18.30 -0.90
N ILE A 149 -2.52 18.62 -0.85
CA ILE A 149 -1.45 17.66 -0.56
C ILE A 149 -1.00 17.83 0.89
N PRO A 150 -1.00 16.79 1.73
CA PRO A 150 -0.58 16.92 3.12
C PRO A 150 0.89 17.30 3.21
N TYR A 151 1.23 18.21 4.12
CA TYR A 151 2.61 18.59 4.39
C TYR A 151 3.32 17.46 5.13
N VAL A 152 4.37 16.91 4.53
CA VAL A 152 5.15 15.80 5.09
C VAL A 152 6.25 16.36 5.98
N SER A 153 6.20 16.06 7.27
CA SER A 153 7.18 16.51 8.25
C SER A 153 8.42 15.63 8.32
N LYS A 154 8.25 14.32 8.10
CA LYS A 154 9.33 13.34 8.19
C LYS A 154 9.07 12.15 7.27
N GLU A 155 10.13 11.64 6.66
CA GLU A 155 10.13 10.38 5.93
C GLU A 155 11.00 9.35 6.65
N LEU A 156 10.42 8.21 6.98
CA LEU A 156 11.09 7.09 7.65
C LEU A 156 11.43 6.02 6.62
N SER A 157 12.70 5.61 6.60
CA SER A 157 13.15 4.47 5.80
C SER A 157 12.47 3.17 6.26
N PRO A 158 12.26 2.20 5.36
CA PRO A 158 11.84 0.85 5.71
C PRO A 158 12.70 0.24 6.81
N GLU A 159 12.09 -0.44 7.77
CA GLU A 159 12.80 -1.26 8.75
C GLU A 159 13.13 -2.63 8.16
N ILE A 160 14.34 -3.14 8.45
CA ILE A 160 14.74 -4.49 8.03
C ILE A 160 14.10 -5.53 8.96
N GLU A 161 13.43 -6.54 8.38
CA GLU A 161 12.87 -7.70 9.10
C GLU A 161 13.93 -8.77 9.36
N GLY A 162 14.77 -9.05 8.37
CA GLY A 162 15.76 -10.13 8.46
C GLY A 162 16.76 -10.10 7.32
N VAL A 163 17.89 -10.78 7.55
CA VAL A 163 19.00 -10.85 6.60
C VAL A 163 19.52 -12.27 6.50
N VAL A 164 19.68 -12.76 5.27
CA VAL A 164 20.37 -14.02 4.99
C VAL A 164 21.63 -13.71 4.22
N VAL A 165 22.76 -14.26 4.66
CA VAL A 165 24.06 -14.11 3.99
C VAL A 165 24.61 -15.48 3.65
N ILE A 166 24.94 -15.66 2.37
CA ILE A 166 25.67 -16.83 1.87
C ILE A 166 27.08 -16.36 1.55
N ALA A 167 28.07 -16.92 2.22
CA ALA A 167 29.48 -16.57 2.05
C ALA A 167 30.37 -17.81 1.96
N ASP A 168 31.49 -17.74 1.22
CA ASP A 168 32.50 -18.82 1.22
C ASP A 168 33.01 -19.10 2.65
N GLY A 169 33.28 -18.02 3.38
CA GLY A 169 33.67 -18.04 4.79
C GLY A 169 32.56 -18.39 5.77
N GLY A 170 31.32 -18.61 5.31
CA GLY A 170 30.16 -18.83 6.17
C GLY A 170 30.22 -20.11 7.01
N GLY A 171 31.20 -20.99 6.76
CA GLY A 171 31.49 -22.16 7.60
C GLY A 171 32.53 -21.92 8.70
N ASN A 172 33.20 -20.78 8.71
CA ASN A 172 34.14 -20.38 9.76
C ASN A 172 33.38 -19.61 10.85
N ALA A 173 33.47 -20.07 12.10
CA ALA A 173 32.74 -19.47 13.22
C ALA A 173 33.12 -18.01 13.49
N VAL A 174 34.40 -17.66 13.33
CA VAL A 174 34.90 -16.28 13.51
C VAL A 174 34.35 -15.39 12.41
N THR A 175 34.50 -15.82 11.15
CA THR A 175 33.96 -15.07 10.00
C THR A 175 32.44 -14.92 10.06
N ALA A 176 31.72 -15.97 10.46
CA ALA A 176 30.26 -15.90 10.63
C ALA A 176 29.84 -14.93 11.74
N GLN A 177 30.62 -14.86 12.83
CA GLN A 177 30.41 -13.88 13.88
C GLN A 177 30.67 -12.45 13.39
N ASP A 178 31.80 -12.21 12.72
CA ASP A 178 32.16 -10.89 12.17
C ASP A 178 31.09 -10.38 11.19
N ILE A 179 30.60 -11.25 10.31
CA ILE A 179 29.51 -10.91 9.39
C ILE A 179 28.22 -10.57 10.17
N THR A 180 27.89 -11.35 11.19
CA THR A 180 26.70 -11.12 12.01
C THR A 180 26.80 -9.75 12.68
N GLU A 181 27.90 -9.45 13.37
CA GLU A 181 28.12 -8.17 14.05
C GLU A 181 28.08 -6.99 13.08
N ALA A 182 28.66 -7.13 11.89
CA ALA A 182 28.59 -6.11 10.84
C ALA A 182 27.15 -5.83 10.39
N VAL A 183 26.36 -6.88 10.14
CA VAL A 183 24.95 -6.73 9.74
C VAL A 183 24.12 -6.11 10.85
N GLN A 184 24.36 -6.49 12.12
CA GLN A 184 23.71 -5.86 13.27
C GLN A 184 24.04 -4.36 13.37
N ALA A 185 25.30 -3.99 13.18
CA ALA A 185 25.74 -2.59 13.24
C ALA A 185 25.19 -1.74 12.10
N LEU A 186 25.07 -2.31 10.89
CA LEU A 186 24.58 -1.58 9.71
C LEU A 186 23.08 -1.32 9.74
N PHE A 187 22.31 -2.31 10.21
CA PHE A 187 20.84 -2.30 10.04
C PHE A 187 20.06 -2.32 11.35
N GLY A 188 20.73 -2.43 12.50
CA GLY A 188 20.06 -2.56 13.80
C GLY A 188 19.24 -3.84 13.95
N VAL A 189 19.55 -4.87 13.15
CA VAL A 189 18.83 -6.14 13.15
C VAL A 189 19.30 -7.00 14.32
N GLU A 190 18.38 -7.71 14.97
CA GLU A 190 18.70 -8.60 16.08
C GLU A 190 19.39 -9.88 15.57
N ALA A 191 20.35 -10.44 16.32
CA ALA A 191 21.14 -11.59 15.89
C ALA A 191 20.29 -12.81 15.46
N HIS A 192 19.14 -13.03 16.10
CA HIS A 192 18.24 -14.14 15.78
C HIS A 192 17.47 -13.98 14.45
N LYS A 193 17.54 -12.80 13.82
CA LYS A 193 16.98 -12.48 12.50
C LYS A 193 18.03 -12.53 11.39
N ILE A 194 19.27 -12.93 11.73
CA ILE A 194 20.39 -13.02 10.80
C ILE A 194 20.78 -14.49 10.65
N LYS A 195 20.90 -14.96 9.41
CA LYS A 195 21.36 -16.31 9.11
C LYS A 195 22.54 -16.30 8.15
N ILE A 196 23.66 -16.85 8.61
CA ILE A 196 24.86 -17.06 7.78
C ILE A 196 24.91 -18.52 7.32
N MET A 197 25.21 -18.72 6.03
CA MET A 197 25.33 -20.03 5.41
C MET A 197 26.62 -20.12 4.59
N LYS A 198 27.24 -21.30 4.57
CA LYS A 198 28.39 -21.58 3.72
C LYS A 198 27.92 -21.73 2.26
N ARG A 199 28.64 -21.11 1.32
CA ARG A 199 28.43 -21.32 -0.11
C ARG A 199 28.83 -22.74 -0.52
N ALA A 200 28.03 -23.34 -1.42
CA ALA A 200 28.25 -24.68 -1.96
C ALA A 200 29.42 -24.73 -2.95
#